data_AF-A0A072TG10-F1
#
_entry.id   AF-A0A072TG10-F1
#
_cell.length_a   1.000
_cell.length_b   1.000
_cell.length_c   1.000
_cell.angle_alpha   90.00
_cell.angle_beta   90.00
_cell.angle_gamma   90.00
#
_symmetry.space_group_name_H-M   'P 1'
#
loop_
_entity.id
_entity.type
_entity.pdbx_description
1 polymer ?
#
loop_
_entity_poly.entity_id
_entity_poly.type
_entity_poly.pdbx_seq_one_letter_code
_entity_poly.pdbx_strand_id
1 'polypeptide(L)'
;MVRVAVTKVFDSNAQVPMPTDEVTKVGDAVNTFIQWPKRLLRLVSNKDVKETAKDDLLSNRSEPEKSYIEKSMLRVLNRKHPLKFYLNENEFFYLPTRDVMELCLKTEDLCLTILRIWVVYMERLCTQLGNTDVYGFVDPFFIHAENDQESSQSHMTAKMFEVNKACYFAPYLKNRHWQLLIIELEKQNVVFLCSMGWKPDKILVQIVNSAIEGYNMLSGFRKARKPIWEIPACQRQPFNYECGYFIMIHMLNIVSAGITDSWNMIFGDETPFTDDEMTKVQERCANFILEKVDVI
;
A
#
# COMPACT_ATOMS: atom_id res chain seq x y z
N MET A 1 27.16 16.17 12.52
CA MET A 1 27.95 15.72 11.35
C MET A 1 28.56 14.36 11.67
N VAL A 2 28.82 13.55 10.64
CA VAL A 2 29.52 12.26 10.75
C VAL A 2 30.53 12.20 9.61
N ARG A 3 31.74 11.70 9.89
CA ARG A 3 32.75 11.44 8.86
C ARG A 3 32.38 10.15 8.14
N VAL A 4 32.24 10.22 6.81
CA VAL A 4 31.89 9.07 5.96
C VAL A 4 32.94 8.88 4.88
N ALA A 5 33.12 7.63 4.44
CA ALA A 5 33.89 7.29 3.25
C ALA A 5 32.93 6.86 2.15
N VAL A 6 33.15 7.31 0.92
CA VAL A 6 32.32 6.95 -0.23
C VAL A 6 32.89 5.71 -0.89
N THR A 7 32.18 4.58 -0.75
CA THR A 7 32.59 3.28 -1.30
C THR A 7 31.88 2.94 -2.61
N LYS A 8 30.68 3.48 -2.83
CA LYS A 8 29.88 3.26 -4.05
C LYS A 8 29.17 4.55 -4.45
N VAL A 9 29.27 4.91 -5.74
CA VAL A 9 28.69 6.13 -6.30
C VAL A 9 27.65 5.75 -7.35
N PHE A 10 26.44 6.29 -7.22
CA PHE A 10 25.35 6.10 -8.18
C PHE A 10 25.27 7.23 -9.21
N ASP A 11 25.58 8.46 -8.79
CA ASP A 11 25.74 9.62 -9.67
C ASP A 11 27.00 10.37 -9.23
N SER A 12 28.01 10.39 -10.10
CA SER A 12 29.30 11.01 -9.82
C SER A 12 29.28 12.53 -9.93
N ASN A 13 28.28 13.10 -10.62
CA ASN A 13 28.18 14.55 -10.82
C ASN A 13 27.36 15.25 -9.73
N ALA A 14 26.68 14.49 -8.87
CA ALA A 14 25.94 15.01 -7.73
C ALA A 14 26.87 15.82 -6.81
N GLN A 15 26.38 16.95 -6.29
CA GLN A 15 27.13 17.78 -5.35
C GLN A 15 27.13 17.13 -3.96
N VAL A 16 28.27 17.21 -3.27
CA VAL A 16 28.31 16.78 -1.86
C VAL A 16 27.58 17.80 -0.99
N PRO A 17 26.92 17.38 0.10
CA PRO A 17 26.17 18.30 0.97
C PRO A 17 27.06 19.33 1.67
N MET A 18 28.36 19.06 1.77
CA MET A 18 29.36 19.93 2.39
C MET A 18 30.63 19.94 1.55
N PRO A 19 30.71 20.77 0.50
CA PRO A 19 31.88 20.90 -0.34
C PRO A 19 33.11 21.39 0.45
N THR A 20 34.28 20.98 -0.01
CA THR A 20 35.59 21.48 0.43
C THR A 20 36.37 21.94 -0.79
N ASP A 21 37.52 22.58 -0.59
CA ASP A 21 38.37 23.05 -1.70
C ASP A 21 38.85 21.90 -2.61
N GLU A 22 38.92 20.67 -2.09
CA GLU A 22 39.39 19.48 -2.80
C GLU A 22 38.25 18.57 -3.30
N VAL A 23 37.08 18.60 -2.66
CA VAL A 23 35.95 17.69 -2.93
C VAL A 23 34.66 18.48 -3.04
N THR A 24 34.10 18.55 -4.25
CA THR A 24 32.85 19.27 -4.53
C THR A 24 31.74 18.33 -5.02
N LYS A 25 32.09 17.25 -5.73
CA LYS A 25 31.14 16.25 -6.22
C LYS A 25 31.32 14.90 -5.52
N VAL A 26 30.28 14.08 -5.56
CA VAL A 26 30.27 12.75 -4.95
C VAL A 26 31.31 11.83 -5.60
N GLY A 27 31.57 12.00 -6.90
CA GLY A 27 32.66 11.28 -7.59
C GLY A 27 34.06 11.61 -7.07
N ASP A 28 34.30 12.84 -6.64
CA ASP A 28 35.60 13.29 -6.12
C ASP A 28 35.86 12.76 -4.69
N ALA A 29 34.80 12.31 -4.01
CA ALA A 29 34.86 11.82 -2.63
C ALA A 29 35.23 10.33 -2.52
N VAL A 30 35.37 9.63 -3.64
CA VAL A 30 35.70 8.20 -3.65
C VAL A 30 37.11 7.99 -3.12
N ASN A 31 37.27 7.05 -2.18
CA ASN A 31 38.53 6.78 -1.46
C ASN A 31 39.04 7.93 -0.56
N THR A 32 38.23 8.96 -0.31
CA THR A 32 38.52 10.01 0.67
C THR A 32 37.47 9.98 1.80
N PHE A 33 37.66 10.83 2.81
CA PHE A 33 36.68 11.00 3.89
C PHE A 33 36.11 12.40 3.87
N ILE A 34 34.79 12.49 3.93
CA ILE A 34 34.07 13.76 3.92
C ILE A 34 33.06 13.84 5.08
N GLN A 35 32.72 15.06 5.50
CA GLN A 35 31.72 15.31 6.54
C GLN A 35 30.30 15.27 5.96
N TRP A 36 29.40 14.52 6.61
CA TRP A 36 28.02 14.37 6.16
C TRP A 36 27.00 14.71 7.25
N PRO A 37 25.87 15.35 6.92
CA PRO A 37 24.76 15.55 7.86
C PRO A 37 24.10 14.23 8.25
N LYS A 38 23.92 13.98 9.56
CA LYS A 38 23.29 12.75 10.10
C LYS A 38 21.92 12.48 9.50
N ARG A 39 21.13 13.54 9.24
CA ARG A 39 19.78 13.44 8.65
C ARG A 39 19.74 12.86 7.24
N LEU A 40 20.86 12.85 6.53
CA LEU A 40 20.99 12.30 5.18
C LEU A 40 21.59 10.88 5.17
N LEU A 41 21.81 10.30 6.35
CA LEU A 41 22.36 8.96 6.48
C LEU A 41 21.25 7.98 6.88
N ARG A 42 21.26 6.81 6.24
CA ARG A 42 20.50 5.65 6.65
C ARG A 42 21.48 4.58 7.12
N LEU A 43 21.32 4.10 8.34
CA LEU A 43 22.09 2.97 8.85
C LEU A 43 21.66 1.70 8.11
N VAL A 44 22.63 1.01 7.50
CA VAL A 44 22.45 -0.31 6.89
C VAL A 44 23.19 -1.31 7.76
N SER A 45 22.53 -2.42 8.14
CA SER A 45 23.14 -3.45 8.98
C SER A 45 24.05 -4.35 8.14
N ASN A 46 25.19 -4.79 8.71
CA ASN A 46 26.26 -5.54 8.04
C ASN A 46 25.89 -6.98 7.58
N LYS A 47 24.61 -7.30 7.34
CA LYS A 47 24.23 -8.55 6.66
C LYS A 47 24.26 -8.44 5.13
N ASP A 48 24.43 -7.25 4.58
CA ASP A 48 24.29 -6.99 3.14
C ASP A 48 25.60 -6.61 2.41
N VAL A 49 26.77 -6.91 2.97
CA VAL A 49 28.06 -6.68 2.28
C VAL A 49 28.83 -7.98 2.14
N LYS A 50 28.61 -8.70 1.03
CA LYS A 50 29.58 -9.67 0.52
C LYS A 50 30.58 -8.91 -0.34
N GLU A 51 31.76 -8.66 0.22
CA GLU A 51 32.94 -8.29 -0.57
C GLU A 51 33.39 -9.51 -1.38
N THR A 52 33.47 -9.33 -2.70
CA THR A 52 34.24 -10.22 -3.57
C THR A 52 35.17 -9.36 -4.40
N ALA A 53 36.45 -9.38 -4.02
CA ALA A 53 37.55 -9.01 -4.90
C ALA A 53 38.33 -10.28 -5.22
N LYS A 54 38.24 -10.73 -6.48
CA LYS A 54 39.38 -11.15 -7.31
C LYS A 54 38.91 -11.47 -8.73
N ASP A 55 39.71 -10.97 -9.66
CA ASP A 55 39.68 -11.19 -11.10
C ASP A 55 39.24 -12.60 -11.50
N ASP A 56 38.28 -12.69 -12.41
CA ASP A 56 38.52 -13.40 -13.66
C ASP A 56 37.62 -12.85 -14.76
N LEU A 57 38.26 -12.47 -15.87
CA LEU A 57 37.68 -12.00 -17.11
C LEU A 57 36.78 -13.08 -17.74
N LEU A 58 35.49 -13.08 -17.41
CA LEU A 58 34.46 -13.72 -18.23
C LEU A 58 33.27 -12.77 -18.38
N SER A 59 33.01 -12.42 -19.63
CA SER A 59 31.89 -11.58 -20.07
C SER A 59 30.55 -12.22 -19.72
N ASN A 60 30.05 -11.98 -18.52
CA ASN A 60 28.63 -12.14 -18.24
C ASN A 60 28.01 -10.76 -18.32
N ARG A 61 27.40 -10.44 -19.47
CA ARG A 61 26.28 -9.50 -19.47
C ARG A 61 25.23 -10.11 -18.54
N SER A 62 25.22 -9.70 -17.29
CA SER A 62 24.10 -10.00 -16.39
C SER A 62 22.87 -9.42 -17.06
N GLU A 63 21.92 -10.27 -17.44
CA GLU A 63 20.57 -9.80 -17.76
C GLU A 63 20.11 -8.89 -16.61
N PRO A 64 19.50 -7.73 -16.90
CA PRO A 64 18.97 -6.89 -15.84
C PRO A 64 18.03 -7.73 -14.96
N GLU A 65 18.16 -7.59 -13.64
CA GLU A 65 17.33 -8.36 -12.72
C GLU A 65 15.85 -8.06 -13.00
N LYS A 66 15.08 -9.12 -13.29
CA LYS A 66 13.65 -8.99 -13.57
C LYS A 66 12.92 -8.34 -12.38
N SER A 67 12.07 -7.39 -12.69
CA SER A 67 11.12 -6.79 -11.75
C SER A 67 10.20 -7.84 -11.09
N TYR A 68 9.55 -7.50 -9.99
CA TYR A 68 8.57 -8.40 -9.38
C TYR A 68 7.34 -8.55 -10.26
N ILE A 69 7.00 -7.53 -11.04
CA ILE A 69 5.95 -7.58 -12.06
C ILE A 69 6.30 -8.63 -13.12
N GLU A 70 7.49 -8.57 -13.72
CA GLU A 70 7.95 -9.57 -14.71
C GLU A 70 8.02 -10.98 -14.12
N LYS A 71 8.55 -11.12 -12.91
CA LYS A 71 8.58 -12.40 -12.18
C LYS A 71 7.16 -12.94 -11.96
N SER A 72 6.19 -12.10 -11.62
CA SER A 72 4.79 -12.48 -11.41
C SER A 72 4.10 -12.90 -12.71
N MET A 73 4.32 -12.17 -13.82
CA MET A 73 3.81 -12.57 -15.13
C MET A 73 4.37 -13.94 -15.53
N LEU A 74 5.69 -14.13 -15.44
CA LEU A 74 6.32 -15.43 -15.73
C LEU A 74 5.79 -16.56 -14.86
N ARG A 75 5.44 -16.27 -13.59
CA ARG A 75 4.86 -17.23 -12.65
C ARG A 75 3.52 -17.79 -13.14
N VAL A 76 2.71 -16.99 -13.84
CA VAL A 76 1.35 -17.36 -14.26
C VAL A 76 1.23 -17.74 -15.73
N LEU A 77 2.13 -17.26 -16.61
CA LEU A 77 2.05 -17.44 -18.07
C LEU A 77 1.92 -18.91 -18.52
N ASN A 78 2.52 -19.85 -17.79
CA ASN A 78 2.52 -21.27 -18.14
C ASN A 78 1.63 -22.14 -17.23
N ARG A 79 0.77 -21.53 -16.40
CA ARG A 79 -0.09 -22.28 -15.48
C ARG A 79 -1.47 -22.53 -16.07
N LYS A 80 -1.91 -23.79 -16.01
CA LYS A 80 -3.28 -24.21 -16.37
C LYS A 80 -4.30 -23.96 -15.27
N HIS A 81 -3.83 -23.83 -14.02
CA HIS A 81 -4.68 -23.70 -12.83
C HIS A 81 -4.32 -22.43 -12.05
N PRO A 82 -5.30 -21.80 -11.37
CA PRO A 82 -5.06 -20.64 -10.54
C PRO A 82 -4.02 -20.93 -9.45
N LEU A 83 -3.33 -19.88 -9.00
CA LEU A 83 -2.42 -19.95 -7.86
C LEU A 83 -3.23 -20.10 -6.57
N LYS A 84 -2.63 -20.69 -5.54
CA LYS A 84 -3.16 -20.61 -4.18
C LYS A 84 -2.45 -19.48 -3.48
N PHE A 85 -3.17 -18.43 -3.09
CA PHE A 85 -2.64 -17.34 -2.29
C PHE A 85 -2.91 -17.63 -0.80
N TYR A 86 -1.86 -17.79 -0.01
CA TYR A 86 -1.94 -18.16 1.40
C TYR A 86 -2.07 -16.92 2.29
N LEU A 87 -3.21 -16.78 2.96
CA LEU A 87 -3.41 -15.78 4.02
C LEU A 87 -2.54 -16.14 5.23
N ASN A 88 -2.59 -17.42 5.62
CA ASN A 88 -1.80 -18.05 6.67
C ASN A 88 -1.48 -19.52 6.28
N GLU A 89 -0.93 -20.31 7.20
CA GLU A 89 -0.53 -21.70 6.91
C GLU A 89 -1.69 -22.60 6.47
N ASN A 90 -2.91 -22.33 6.93
CA ASN A 90 -4.08 -23.19 6.74
C ASN A 90 -5.17 -22.58 5.85
N GLU A 91 -5.10 -21.29 5.58
CA GLU A 91 -6.12 -20.54 4.87
C GLU A 91 -5.55 -19.95 3.58
N PHE A 92 -6.22 -20.23 2.47
CA PHE A 92 -5.87 -19.70 1.16
C PHE A 92 -7.12 -19.44 0.34
N PHE A 93 -6.97 -18.60 -0.69
CA PHE A 93 -7.96 -18.50 -1.77
C PHE A 93 -7.28 -18.68 -3.12
N TYR A 94 -8.07 -19.00 -4.14
CA TYR A 94 -7.56 -19.12 -5.50
C TYR A 94 -7.36 -17.75 -6.11
N LEU A 95 -6.15 -17.49 -6.60
CA LEU A 95 -5.76 -16.30 -7.33
C LEU A 95 -5.70 -16.64 -8.83
N PRO A 96 -6.70 -16.20 -9.62
CA PRO A 96 -6.73 -16.44 -11.06
C PRO A 96 -5.54 -15.81 -11.78
N THR A 97 -5.10 -16.46 -12.87
CA THR A 97 -4.05 -15.92 -13.76
C THR A 97 -4.43 -14.54 -14.29
N ARG A 98 -5.72 -14.34 -14.64
CA ARG A 98 -6.24 -13.06 -15.14
C ARG A 98 -5.97 -11.93 -14.17
N ASP A 99 -6.31 -12.12 -12.89
CA ASP A 99 -6.16 -11.14 -11.83
C ASP A 99 -4.70 -10.71 -11.63
N VAL A 100 -3.76 -11.65 -11.70
CA VAL A 100 -2.31 -11.34 -11.67
C VAL A 100 -1.90 -10.54 -12.91
N MET A 101 -2.42 -10.89 -14.09
CA MET A 101 -2.12 -10.16 -15.32
C MET A 101 -2.72 -8.75 -15.30
N GLU A 102 -3.92 -8.55 -14.75
CA GLU A 102 -4.54 -7.23 -14.57
C GLU A 102 -3.69 -6.32 -13.67
N LEU A 103 -3.17 -6.87 -12.56
CA LEU A 103 -2.18 -6.16 -11.75
C LEU A 103 -0.94 -5.83 -12.57
N CYS A 104 -0.40 -6.76 -13.37
CA CYS A 104 0.88 -6.56 -14.05
C CYS A 104 0.82 -5.63 -15.28
N LEU A 105 -0.29 -5.62 -16.01
CA LEU A 105 -0.41 -4.90 -17.29
C LEU A 105 -0.95 -3.47 -17.14
N LYS A 106 -1.63 -3.14 -16.03
CA LYS A 106 -2.33 -1.86 -15.82
C LYS A 106 -3.28 -1.46 -16.96
N THR A 107 -3.94 -2.43 -17.60
CA THR A 107 -4.85 -2.16 -18.73
C THR A 107 -6.32 -2.11 -18.34
N GLU A 108 -6.67 -2.65 -17.17
CA GLU A 108 -8.04 -2.74 -16.66
C GLU A 108 -8.12 -2.36 -15.19
N ASP A 109 -9.33 -2.13 -14.68
CA ASP A 109 -9.58 -1.94 -13.25
C ASP A 109 -9.01 -3.13 -12.47
N LEU A 110 -8.34 -2.86 -11.35
CA LEU A 110 -7.89 -3.94 -10.47
C LEU A 110 -9.07 -4.78 -9.99
N CYS A 111 -8.94 -6.10 -10.03
CA CYS A 111 -9.99 -6.97 -9.54
C CYS A 111 -10.08 -7.01 -7.99
N LEU A 112 -11.20 -7.57 -7.51
CA LEU A 112 -11.48 -7.77 -6.09
C LEU A 112 -10.37 -8.53 -5.35
N THR A 113 -9.78 -9.56 -5.99
CA THR A 113 -8.74 -10.37 -5.34
C THR A 113 -7.45 -9.59 -5.12
N ILE A 114 -7.07 -8.69 -6.03
CA ILE A 114 -5.86 -7.87 -5.89
C ILE A 114 -5.99 -6.89 -4.72
N LEU A 115 -7.15 -6.23 -4.56
CA LEU A 115 -7.36 -5.34 -3.41
C LEU A 115 -7.49 -6.11 -2.10
N ARG A 116 -8.02 -7.34 -2.12
CA ARG A 116 -8.00 -8.25 -0.97
C ARG A 116 -6.56 -8.61 -0.56
N ILE A 117 -5.70 -8.94 -1.53
CA ILE A 117 -4.26 -9.18 -1.30
C ILE A 117 -3.59 -7.93 -0.72
N TRP A 118 -3.94 -6.76 -1.24
CA TRP A 118 -3.40 -5.50 -0.74
C TRP A 118 -3.79 -5.22 0.71
N VAL A 119 -5.04 -5.47 1.10
CA VAL A 119 -5.47 -5.37 2.51
C VAL A 119 -4.60 -6.23 3.43
N VAL A 120 -4.32 -7.48 3.03
CA VAL A 120 -3.44 -8.39 3.80
C VAL A 120 -1.99 -7.87 3.83
N TYR A 121 -1.49 -7.32 2.73
CA TYR A 121 -0.17 -6.66 2.70
C TYR A 121 -0.11 -5.50 3.70
N MET A 122 -1.16 -4.69 3.76
CA MET A 122 -1.22 -3.53 4.65
C MET A 122 -1.28 -3.93 6.13
N GLU A 123 -2.03 -4.98 6.48
CA GLU A 123 -2.00 -5.58 7.84
C GLU A 123 -0.58 -6.02 8.23
N ARG A 124 0.13 -6.69 7.31
CA ARG A 124 1.53 -7.10 7.51
C ARG A 124 2.44 -5.88 7.68
N LEU A 125 2.27 -4.85 6.85
CA LEU A 125 3.08 -3.64 6.91
C LEU A 125 2.89 -2.90 8.25
N CYS A 126 1.65 -2.76 8.73
CA CYS A 126 1.36 -2.20 10.05
C CYS A 126 2.07 -2.98 11.16
N THR A 127 2.09 -4.31 11.07
CA THR A 127 2.82 -5.17 12.02
C THR A 127 4.33 -4.89 11.99
N GLN A 128 4.92 -4.77 10.80
CA GLN A 128 6.35 -4.48 10.64
C GLN A 128 6.74 -3.08 11.15
N LEU A 129 5.82 -2.11 11.05
CA LEU A 129 6.02 -0.74 11.53
C LEU A 129 5.73 -0.56 13.02
N GLY A 130 5.22 -1.59 13.71
CA GLY A 130 4.82 -1.50 15.12
C GLY A 130 3.49 -0.77 15.34
N ASN A 131 2.70 -0.55 14.28
CA ASN A 131 1.41 0.14 14.31
C ASN A 131 0.23 -0.85 14.43
N THR A 132 0.43 -1.97 15.15
CA THR A 132 -0.54 -3.07 15.22
C THR A 132 -1.88 -2.66 15.83
N ASP A 133 -1.91 -1.64 16.69
CA ASP A 133 -3.12 -1.22 17.42
C ASP A 133 -3.85 -0.03 16.79
N VAL A 134 -3.26 0.54 15.73
CA VAL A 134 -3.74 1.78 15.13
C VAL A 134 -4.73 1.51 14.01
N TYR A 135 -4.36 0.64 13.08
CA TYR A 135 -5.08 0.45 11.82
C TYR A 135 -5.67 -0.95 11.70
N GLY A 136 -6.98 -1.02 11.45
CA GLY A 136 -7.69 -2.21 11.02
C GLY A 136 -8.06 -2.13 9.54
N PHE A 137 -8.32 -3.28 8.92
CA PHE A 137 -8.63 -3.35 7.49
C PHE A 137 -9.83 -4.27 7.24
N VAL A 138 -10.86 -3.74 6.59
CA VAL A 138 -12.04 -4.52 6.19
C VAL A 138 -11.77 -5.16 4.83
N ASP A 139 -12.03 -6.46 4.74
CA ASP A 139 -11.82 -7.20 3.50
C ASP A 139 -12.92 -6.83 2.48
N PRO A 140 -12.55 -6.30 1.29
CA PRO A 140 -13.52 -5.84 0.31
C PRO A 140 -14.44 -6.95 -0.21
N PHE A 141 -14.03 -8.22 -0.08
CA PHE A 141 -14.86 -9.37 -0.46
C PHE A 141 -16.19 -9.43 0.29
N PHE A 142 -16.25 -8.92 1.52
CA PHE A 142 -17.47 -8.99 2.33
C PHE A 142 -18.34 -7.73 2.26
N ILE A 143 -17.86 -6.65 1.63
CA ILE A 143 -18.56 -5.36 1.68
C ILE A 143 -18.80 -4.73 0.31
N HIS A 144 -18.43 -5.36 -0.81
CA HIS A 144 -18.68 -4.80 -2.13
C HIS A 144 -20.18 -4.73 -2.48
N ALA A 145 -20.53 -3.89 -3.45
CA ALA A 145 -21.91 -3.50 -3.74
C ALA A 145 -22.86 -4.63 -4.19
N GLU A 146 -22.34 -5.81 -4.54
CA GLU A 146 -23.15 -6.96 -4.93
C GLU A 146 -23.52 -7.84 -3.72
N ASN A 147 -22.87 -7.66 -2.58
CA ASN A 147 -23.23 -8.33 -1.35
C ASN A 147 -24.53 -7.78 -0.78
N ASP A 148 -25.20 -8.61 0.02
CA ASP A 148 -26.35 -8.15 0.77
C ASP A 148 -25.92 -7.15 1.87
N GLN A 149 -26.81 -6.19 2.14
CA GLN A 149 -26.51 -5.06 3.02
C GLN A 149 -26.32 -5.50 4.48
N GLU A 150 -27.07 -6.50 4.93
CA GLU A 150 -27.07 -6.98 6.30
C GLU A 150 -25.79 -7.75 6.63
N SER A 151 -25.32 -8.62 5.72
CA SER A 151 -24.04 -9.33 5.84
C SER A 151 -22.88 -8.35 5.77
N SER A 152 -22.92 -7.37 4.86
CA SER A 152 -21.88 -6.34 4.77
C SER A 152 -21.78 -5.54 6.07
N GLN A 153 -22.93 -5.10 6.60
CA GLN A 153 -23.01 -4.40 7.88
C GLN A 153 -22.49 -5.28 9.04
N SER A 154 -22.94 -6.52 9.11
CA SER A 154 -22.59 -7.46 10.19
C SER A 154 -21.10 -7.76 10.17
N HIS A 155 -20.52 -7.98 8.99
CA HIS A 155 -19.09 -8.17 8.83
C HIS A 155 -18.28 -6.96 9.30
N MET A 156 -18.66 -5.75 8.87
CA MET A 156 -18.00 -4.53 9.33
C MET A 156 -18.10 -4.37 10.84
N THR A 157 -19.29 -4.60 11.41
CA THR A 157 -19.53 -4.50 12.86
C THR A 157 -18.64 -5.46 13.64
N ALA A 158 -18.64 -6.74 13.24
CA ALA A 158 -17.84 -7.78 13.87
C ALA A 158 -16.34 -7.44 13.77
N LYS A 159 -15.85 -7.08 12.58
CA LYS A 159 -14.44 -6.71 12.38
C LYS A 159 -14.05 -5.52 13.26
N MET A 160 -14.89 -4.49 13.36
CA MET A 160 -14.61 -3.30 14.18
C MET A 160 -14.58 -3.61 15.68
N PHE A 161 -15.47 -4.48 16.14
CA PHE A 161 -15.59 -4.88 17.54
C PHE A 161 -14.50 -5.85 17.98
N GLU A 162 -14.25 -6.90 17.20
CA GLU A 162 -13.31 -7.98 17.55
C GLU A 162 -11.85 -7.52 17.46
N VAL A 163 -11.51 -6.72 16.46
CA VAL A 163 -10.13 -6.27 16.22
C VAL A 163 -9.80 -5.00 17.01
N ASN A 164 -10.82 -4.19 17.32
CA ASN A 164 -10.77 -3.00 18.19
C ASN A 164 -9.57 -2.05 17.94
N LYS A 165 -9.40 -1.62 16.69
CA LYS A 165 -8.40 -0.63 16.26
C LYS A 165 -8.99 0.79 16.25
N ALA A 166 -8.12 1.79 16.33
CA ALA A 166 -8.54 3.19 16.34
C ALA A 166 -9.15 3.65 15.00
N CYS A 167 -8.59 3.17 13.89
CA CYS A 167 -8.96 3.58 12.53
C CYS A 167 -9.08 2.36 11.60
N TYR A 168 -10.10 2.33 10.74
CA TYR A 168 -10.32 1.24 9.78
C TYR A 168 -10.28 1.73 8.34
N PHE A 169 -9.55 1.00 7.49
CA PHE A 169 -9.62 1.14 6.04
C PHE A 169 -10.60 0.12 5.46
N ALA A 170 -11.52 0.58 4.63
CA ALA A 170 -12.47 -0.28 3.95
C ALA A 170 -12.53 0.09 2.45
N PRO A 171 -11.76 -0.60 1.61
CA PRO A 171 -11.91 -0.53 0.16
C PRO A 171 -13.30 -1.04 -0.23
N TYR A 172 -14.00 -0.30 -1.08
CA TYR A 172 -15.35 -0.63 -1.52
C TYR A 172 -15.41 -0.64 -3.04
N LEU A 173 -15.94 -1.73 -3.60
CA LEU A 173 -16.09 -1.90 -5.05
C LEU A 173 -17.56 -1.76 -5.45
N LYS A 174 -17.84 -0.86 -6.39
CA LYS A 174 -19.16 -0.69 -6.99
C LYS A 174 -19.05 -0.38 -8.47
N ASN A 175 -19.76 -1.14 -9.31
CA ASN A 175 -19.81 -0.90 -10.76
C ASN A 175 -18.41 -0.75 -11.38
N ARG A 176 -17.48 -1.65 -11.02
CA ARG A 176 -16.06 -1.63 -11.42
C ARG A 176 -15.24 -0.42 -10.95
N HIS A 177 -15.76 0.40 -10.04
CA HIS A 177 -15.04 1.53 -9.48
C HIS A 177 -14.68 1.30 -8.01
N TRP A 178 -13.40 1.47 -7.69
CA TRP A 178 -12.88 1.40 -6.33
C TRP A 178 -12.97 2.73 -5.60
N GLN A 179 -13.38 2.64 -4.34
CA GLN A 179 -13.55 3.75 -3.41
C GLN A 179 -12.93 3.34 -2.07
N LEU A 180 -12.51 4.31 -1.25
CA LEU A 180 -11.92 4.02 0.06
C LEU A 180 -12.66 4.77 1.15
N LEU A 181 -13.01 4.03 2.20
CA LEU A 181 -13.50 4.57 3.46
C LEU A 181 -12.38 4.50 4.50
N ILE A 182 -12.28 5.57 5.28
CA ILE A 182 -11.44 5.64 6.48
C ILE A 182 -12.36 5.93 7.65
N ILE A 183 -12.49 4.99 8.58
CA ILE A 183 -13.45 5.05 9.67
C ILE A 183 -12.69 5.26 10.98
N GLU A 184 -12.89 6.41 11.62
CA GLU A 184 -12.31 6.76 12.92
C GLU A 184 -13.39 6.62 14.01
N LEU A 185 -13.38 5.49 14.73
CA LEU A 185 -14.46 5.11 15.64
C LEU A 185 -14.62 6.08 16.82
N GLU A 186 -13.53 6.47 17.47
CA GLU A 186 -13.58 7.42 18.59
C GLU A 186 -14.13 8.79 18.16
N LYS A 187 -13.75 9.25 16.96
CA LYS A 187 -14.21 10.52 16.40
C LYS A 187 -15.61 10.41 15.78
N GLN A 188 -16.17 9.20 15.65
CA GLN A 188 -17.39 8.95 14.89
C GLN A 188 -17.32 9.65 13.53
N ASN A 189 -16.19 9.50 12.84
CA ASN A 189 -15.90 10.15 11.57
C ASN A 189 -15.68 9.10 10.49
N VAL A 190 -16.16 9.38 9.29
CA VAL A 190 -15.97 8.57 8.09
C VAL A 190 -15.45 9.47 6.99
N VAL A 191 -14.20 9.28 6.59
CA VAL A 191 -13.64 9.93 5.41
C VAL A 191 -13.91 9.05 4.20
N PHE A 192 -14.42 9.66 3.15
CA PHE A 192 -14.70 8.99 1.89
C PHE A 192 -13.83 9.56 0.77
N LEU A 193 -13.04 8.68 0.14
CA LEU A 193 -12.15 9.02 -0.96
C LEU A 193 -12.61 8.36 -2.25
N CYS A 194 -12.64 9.14 -3.32
CA CYS A 194 -13.03 8.70 -4.65
C CYS A 194 -12.26 9.50 -5.70
N SER A 195 -11.42 8.81 -6.47
CA SER A 195 -10.57 9.40 -7.51
C SER A 195 -11.37 10.04 -8.66
N MET A 196 -12.62 9.62 -8.86
CA MET A 196 -13.57 10.24 -9.81
C MET A 196 -14.35 11.44 -9.24
N GLY A 197 -14.23 11.73 -7.94
CA GLY A 197 -14.96 12.81 -7.28
C GLY A 197 -16.44 12.60 -7.09
N TRP A 198 -16.88 11.35 -7.20
CA TRP A 198 -18.24 10.99 -6.87
C TRP A 198 -18.45 11.07 -5.36
N LYS A 199 -19.71 11.26 -4.98
CA LYS A 199 -20.16 11.18 -3.59
C LYS A 199 -20.47 9.73 -3.23
N PRO A 200 -20.38 9.35 -1.94
CA PRO A 200 -20.79 8.02 -1.52
C PRO A 200 -22.28 7.83 -1.80
N ASP A 201 -22.65 6.65 -2.26
CA ASP A 201 -24.04 6.35 -2.53
C ASP A 201 -24.81 6.08 -1.23
N LYS A 202 -26.15 6.22 -1.28
CA LYS A 202 -27.00 6.13 -0.09
C LYS A 202 -26.94 4.76 0.59
N ILE A 203 -26.80 3.69 -0.18
CA ILE A 203 -26.75 2.31 0.36
C ILE A 203 -25.45 2.13 1.13
N LEU A 204 -24.32 2.53 0.55
CA LEU A 204 -23.03 2.51 1.25
C LEU A 204 -23.07 3.29 2.57
N VAL A 205 -23.63 4.50 2.53
CA VAL A 205 -23.77 5.34 3.73
C VAL A 205 -24.63 4.66 4.80
N GLN A 206 -25.69 3.95 4.41
CA GLN A 206 -26.54 3.20 5.33
C GLN A 206 -25.78 2.03 5.96
N ILE A 207 -25.09 1.20 5.16
CA ILE A 207 -24.31 0.05 5.64
C ILE A 207 -23.28 0.50 6.69
N VAL A 208 -22.49 1.53 6.37
CA VAL A 208 -21.41 2.01 7.26
C VAL A 208 -21.99 2.64 8.54
N ASN A 209 -23.04 3.45 8.43
CA ASN A 209 -23.66 4.06 9.62
C ASN A 209 -24.25 2.98 10.55
N SER A 210 -24.96 2.00 10.00
CA SER A 210 -25.53 0.88 10.77
C SER A 210 -24.43 0.02 11.39
N ALA A 211 -23.29 -0.16 10.70
CA ALA A 211 -22.17 -0.93 11.23
C ALA A 211 -21.50 -0.21 12.43
N ILE A 212 -21.30 1.11 12.33
CA ILE A 212 -20.77 1.93 13.43
C ILE A 212 -21.76 1.96 14.60
N GLU A 213 -23.06 2.06 14.33
CA GLU A 213 -24.09 1.95 15.36
C GLU A 213 -24.04 0.59 16.07
N GLY A 214 -23.95 -0.51 15.32
CA GLY A 214 -23.79 -1.86 15.87
C GLY A 214 -22.55 -1.97 16.77
N TYR A 215 -21.40 -1.46 16.31
CA TYR A 215 -20.17 -1.40 17.09
C TYR A 215 -20.36 -0.63 18.41
N ASN A 216 -20.98 0.55 18.34
CA ASN A 216 -21.25 1.39 19.50
C ASN A 216 -22.16 0.67 20.51
N MET A 217 -23.20 -0.03 20.05
CA MET A 217 -24.07 -0.82 20.92
C MET A 217 -23.32 -1.93 21.64
N LEU A 218 -22.52 -2.71 20.91
CA LEU A 218 -21.69 -3.78 21.47
C LEU A 218 -20.65 -3.25 22.46
N SER A 219 -20.13 -2.05 22.22
CA SER A 219 -19.17 -1.35 23.08
C SER A 219 -19.83 -0.61 24.26
N GLY A 220 -21.16 -0.68 24.41
CA GLY A 220 -21.91 -0.07 25.53
C GLY A 220 -22.30 1.41 25.35
N PHE A 221 -22.00 2.02 24.20
CA PHE A 221 -22.35 3.41 23.88
C PHE A 221 -23.78 3.53 23.33
N ARG A 222 -24.79 3.48 24.22
CA ARG A 222 -26.23 3.48 23.85
C ARG A 222 -26.78 4.75 23.22
N LYS A 223 -26.03 5.86 23.22
CA LYS A 223 -26.41 7.16 22.63
C LYS A 223 -25.24 7.78 21.88
N ALA A 224 -24.57 6.98 21.06
CA ALA A 224 -23.51 7.51 20.20
C ALA A 224 -24.09 8.50 19.18
N ARG A 225 -23.31 9.55 18.88
CA ARG A 225 -23.64 10.51 17.83
C ARG A 225 -23.64 9.80 16.47
N LYS A 226 -24.45 10.31 15.55
CA LYS A 226 -24.40 9.85 14.15
C LYS A 226 -23.00 10.14 13.56
N PRO A 227 -22.43 9.24 12.77
CA PRO A 227 -21.13 9.48 12.14
C PRO A 227 -21.16 10.72 11.24
N ILE A 228 -20.08 11.51 11.32
CA ILE A 228 -19.81 12.64 10.42
C ILE A 228 -19.15 12.08 9.16
N TRP A 229 -19.58 12.54 8.00
CA TRP A 229 -19.00 12.15 6.72
C TRP A 229 -18.18 13.29 6.14
N GLU A 230 -16.89 13.05 5.98
CA GLU A 230 -15.94 13.97 5.36
C GLU A 230 -15.63 13.49 3.94
N ILE A 231 -15.77 14.38 2.97
CA ILE A 231 -15.48 14.10 1.56
C ILE A 231 -14.46 15.15 1.11
N PRO A 232 -13.19 14.99 1.49
CA PRO A 232 -12.17 15.94 1.11
C PRO A 232 -11.96 15.90 -0.41
N ALA A 233 -11.36 16.97 -0.95
CA ALA A 233 -10.65 16.83 -2.22
C ALA A 233 -9.64 15.68 -2.08
N CYS A 234 -9.34 15.00 -3.18
CA CYS A 234 -8.33 13.94 -3.23
C CYS A 234 -7.83 13.78 -4.66
N GLN A 235 -6.69 13.12 -4.80
CA GLN A 235 -6.02 12.90 -6.08
C GLN A 235 -7.00 12.34 -7.12
N ARG A 236 -7.06 13.00 -8.28
CA ARG A 236 -7.98 12.65 -9.38
C ARG A 236 -7.33 11.69 -10.35
N GLN A 237 -8.07 10.69 -10.81
CA GLN A 237 -7.57 9.79 -11.85
C GLN A 237 -7.81 10.38 -13.26
N PRO A 238 -6.79 10.41 -14.13
CA PRO A 238 -6.95 10.85 -15.52
C PRO A 238 -7.66 9.80 -16.38
N PHE A 239 -7.53 8.52 -16.05
CA PHE A 239 -8.10 7.39 -16.80
C PHE A 239 -9.09 6.60 -15.94
N ASN A 240 -9.86 5.71 -16.56
CA ASN A 240 -10.96 5.00 -15.88
C ASN A 240 -10.49 3.83 -14.99
N TYR A 241 -9.31 3.25 -15.25
CA TYR A 241 -8.84 2.00 -14.64
C TYR A 241 -8.00 2.17 -13.35
N GLU A 242 -7.62 3.41 -13.01
CA GLU A 242 -6.59 3.65 -12.00
C GLU A 242 -7.09 3.59 -10.56
N CYS A 243 -8.42 3.55 -10.35
CA CYS A 243 -9.04 3.72 -9.03
C CYS A 243 -8.50 2.75 -7.97
N GLY A 244 -8.23 1.50 -8.35
CA GLY A 244 -7.64 0.51 -7.46
C GLY A 244 -6.23 0.89 -7.00
N TYR A 245 -5.38 1.39 -7.90
CA TYR A 245 -4.03 1.86 -7.57
C TYR A 245 -4.06 3.08 -6.66
N PHE A 246 -5.02 3.99 -6.88
CA PHE A 246 -5.21 5.16 -6.01
C PHE A 246 -5.55 4.71 -4.59
N ILE A 247 -6.45 3.73 -4.42
CA ILE A 247 -6.75 3.16 -3.10
C ILE A 247 -5.50 2.56 -2.47
N MET A 248 -4.70 1.82 -3.25
CA MET A 248 -3.45 1.22 -2.75
C MET A 248 -2.45 2.29 -2.24
N ILE A 249 -2.26 3.36 -3.03
CA ILE A 249 -1.37 4.47 -2.70
C ILE A 249 -1.85 5.22 -1.46
N HIS A 250 -3.15 5.55 -1.37
CA HIS A 250 -3.71 6.23 -0.21
C HIS A 250 -3.48 5.43 1.07
N MET A 251 -3.81 4.13 1.08
CA MET A 251 -3.59 3.26 2.24
C MET A 251 -2.10 3.23 2.63
N LEU A 252 -1.20 3.11 1.65
CA LEU A 252 0.24 3.10 1.90
C LEU A 252 0.73 4.41 2.51
N ASN A 253 0.31 5.54 1.95
CA ASN A 253 0.74 6.86 2.40
C ASN A 253 0.28 7.14 3.84
N ILE A 254 -0.97 6.81 4.17
CA ILE A 254 -1.52 7.03 5.51
C ILE A 254 -0.80 6.15 6.54
N VAL A 255 -0.64 4.86 6.26
CA VAL A 255 0.05 3.93 7.16
C VAL A 255 1.53 4.31 7.34
N SER A 256 2.17 4.82 6.29
CA SER A 256 3.57 5.24 6.34
C SER A 256 3.76 6.58 7.07
N ALA A 257 2.79 7.50 6.98
CA ALA A 257 2.84 8.80 7.63
C ALA A 257 2.41 8.76 9.11
N GLY A 258 1.57 7.80 9.49
CA GLY A 258 0.94 7.75 10.82
C GLY A 258 -0.36 8.56 10.89
N ILE A 259 -1.06 8.50 12.04
CA ILE A 259 -2.31 9.26 12.25
C ILE A 259 -1.97 10.76 12.16
N THR A 260 -2.80 11.48 11.40
CA THR A 260 -2.69 12.94 11.27
C THR A 260 -3.89 13.61 11.89
N ASP A 261 -3.72 14.87 12.30
CA ASP A 261 -4.80 15.67 12.88
C ASP A 261 -5.75 16.24 11.82
N SER A 262 -5.43 16.13 10.52
CA SER A 262 -6.25 16.70 9.44
C SER A 262 -6.12 15.95 8.11
N TRP A 263 -7.21 15.32 7.67
CA TRP A 263 -7.30 14.65 6.37
C TRP A 263 -7.14 15.61 5.19
N ASN A 264 -7.52 16.88 5.34
CA ASN A 264 -7.31 17.90 4.31
C ASN A 264 -5.84 18.20 4.05
N MET A 265 -4.95 17.98 5.03
CA MET A 265 -3.51 18.11 4.82
C MET A 265 -2.93 16.93 4.04
N ILE A 266 -3.59 15.76 4.06
CA ILE A 266 -3.17 14.58 3.31
C ILE A 266 -3.77 14.58 1.90
N PHE A 267 -5.06 14.87 1.79
CA PHE A 267 -5.83 14.70 0.54
C PHE A 267 -6.18 16.01 -0.17
N GLY A 268 -5.90 17.19 0.40
CA GLY A 268 -6.27 18.49 -0.18
C GLY A 268 -5.64 18.84 -1.54
N ASP A 269 -4.95 17.89 -2.18
CA ASP A 269 -4.38 17.96 -3.51
C ASP A 269 -5.16 17.05 -4.47
N GLU A 270 -5.65 17.63 -5.57
CA GLU A 270 -6.34 16.91 -6.64
C GLU A 270 -5.41 16.42 -7.76
N THR A 271 -4.11 16.74 -7.68
CA THR A 271 -3.11 16.35 -8.67
C THR A 271 -3.05 14.83 -8.78
N PRO A 272 -3.17 14.25 -9.99
CA PRO A 272 -3.07 12.80 -10.16
C PRO A 272 -1.76 12.23 -9.63
N PHE A 273 -1.80 11.00 -9.10
CA PHE A 273 -0.58 10.24 -8.87
C PHE A 273 0.16 9.98 -10.18
N THR A 274 1.48 9.96 -10.12
CA THR A 274 2.35 9.65 -11.25
C THR A 274 2.33 8.14 -11.56
N ASP A 275 2.70 7.78 -12.78
CA ASP A 275 2.85 6.36 -13.14
C ASP A 275 3.92 5.66 -12.29
N ASP A 276 4.98 6.35 -11.88
CA ASP A 276 6.00 5.83 -10.97
C ASP A 276 5.42 5.47 -9.59
N GLU A 277 4.52 6.29 -9.04
CA GLU A 277 3.83 5.99 -7.79
C GLU A 277 2.92 4.76 -7.91
N MET A 278 2.20 4.64 -9.04
CA MET A 278 1.39 3.45 -9.33
C MET A 278 2.27 2.20 -9.51
N THR A 279 3.40 2.32 -10.20
CA THR A 279 4.36 1.22 -10.39
C THR A 279 4.93 0.76 -9.06
N LYS A 280 5.19 1.66 -8.11
CA LYS A 280 5.68 1.28 -6.77
C LYS A 280 4.71 0.40 -5.99
N VAL A 281 3.41 0.73 -5.99
CA VAL A 281 2.41 -0.12 -5.30
C VAL A 281 2.17 -1.43 -6.05
N GLN A 282 2.27 -1.40 -7.37
CA GLN A 282 2.20 -2.58 -8.23
C GLN A 282 3.35 -3.56 -7.93
N GLU A 283 4.60 -3.09 -7.89
CA GLU A 283 5.78 -3.89 -7.54
C GLU A 283 5.68 -4.47 -6.13
N ARG A 284 5.21 -3.69 -5.15
CA ARG A 284 5.00 -4.17 -3.78
C ARG A 284 3.97 -5.29 -3.72
N CYS A 285 2.86 -5.13 -4.42
CA CYS A 285 1.81 -6.13 -4.48
C CYS A 285 2.29 -7.40 -5.21
N ALA A 286 2.96 -7.24 -6.35
CA ALA A 286 3.55 -8.33 -7.12
C ALA A 286 4.58 -9.13 -6.31
N ASN A 287 5.47 -8.44 -5.60
CA ASN A 287 6.41 -9.09 -4.69
C ASN A 287 5.67 -9.88 -3.59
N PHE A 288 4.64 -9.28 -2.98
CA PHE A 288 3.89 -9.95 -1.94
C PHE A 288 3.14 -11.19 -2.45
N ILE A 289 2.61 -11.14 -3.67
CA ILE A 289 2.03 -12.32 -4.34
C ILE A 289 3.07 -13.42 -4.46
N LEU A 290 4.26 -13.11 -4.99
CA LEU A 290 5.34 -14.09 -5.15
C LEU A 290 5.76 -14.75 -3.83
N GLU A 291 5.75 -14.00 -2.73
CA GLU A 291 6.06 -14.50 -1.38
C GLU A 291 4.99 -15.44 -0.81
N LYS A 292 3.72 -15.29 -1.23
CA LYS A 292 2.55 -15.89 -0.58
C LYS A 292 1.82 -16.93 -1.43
N VAL A 293 2.28 -17.22 -2.64
CA VAL A 293 1.69 -18.25 -3.48
C VAL A 293 2.37 -19.60 -3.30
N ASP A 294 1.68 -20.68 -3.67
CA ASP A 294 2.26 -22.02 -3.71
C ASP A 294 3.61 -22.01 -4.45
N VAL A 295 4.62 -22.71 -3.92
CA VAL A 295 5.87 -22.98 -4.63
C VAL A 295 5.67 -24.26 -5.45
N ILE A 296 6.21 -24.31 -6.68
CA ILE A 296 6.26 -25.56 -7.47
C ILE A 296 7.35 -26.45 -6.89
#